data_AF-A0A9P5ZPF3-F1
#
_entry.id   AF-A0A9P5ZPF3-F1
#
_cell.length_a   1.000
_cell.length_b   1.000
_cell.length_c   1.000
_cell.angle_alpha   90.00
_cell.angle_beta   90.00
_cell.angle_gamma   90.00
#
_symmetry.space_group_name_H-M   'P 1'
#
loop_
_entity.id
_entity.type
_entity.pdbx_description
1 polymer ?
#
loop_
_entity_poly.entity_id
_entity_poly.type
_entity_poly.pdbx_seq_one_letter_code
_entity_poly.pdbx_strand_id
1 'polypeptide(L)'
;MLMARLHRLGRSLDLPKICPPTAFSSTLKTHAHVPTRQPLLQRQRRPIQTRCYNSAPPPPPSLLGPQTNRILYRPDGTPRSKLTGLAIASIATLSFLLYEALAVIDELDHGVHLLTALLHVQHADYRLFAGTDLADPVHLLRLYRALQAPVNPALEDVYGEVDKILTARNEKVGEEVGTVLREACKSVHDILYDPLEEVHELAAAAKIVDLLDQSCAELLEILRRRAEAEAEAGEAAGVRDSAWVKDTGESRRRTSAGEEYEVVG
;
A
#
# COMPACT_ATOMS: atom_id res chain seq x y z
N MET A 1 -1.81 -44.37 -14.29
CA MET A 1 -3.00 -45.10 -13.80
C MET A 1 -3.49 -44.40 -12.53
N LEU A 2 -4.32 -43.36 -12.67
CA LEU A 2 -5.19 -42.76 -11.63
C LEU A 2 -5.91 -41.54 -12.23
N MET A 3 -6.82 -41.85 -13.14
CA MET A 3 -7.93 -40.98 -13.55
C MET A 3 -9.14 -41.42 -12.73
N ALA A 4 -9.43 -40.73 -11.62
CA ALA A 4 -10.72 -40.75 -10.93
C ALA A 4 -10.66 -39.90 -9.65
N ARG A 5 -11.22 -38.68 -9.69
CA ARG A 5 -11.97 -38.03 -8.59
C ARG A 5 -12.34 -36.58 -8.96
N LEU A 6 -13.08 -36.43 -10.05
CA LEU A 6 -14.05 -35.33 -10.19
C LEU A 6 -15.40 -35.92 -9.77
N HIS A 7 -16.00 -35.35 -8.71
CA HIS A 7 -17.41 -35.39 -8.33
C HIS A 7 -17.56 -35.42 -6.80
N ARG A 8 -17.69 -34.25 -6.20
CA ARG A 8 -18.63 -33.93 -5.09
C ARG A 8 -18.23 -32.59 -4.51
N LEU A 9 -19.07 -31.58 -4.69
CA LEU A 9 -19.59 -30.72 -3.62
C LEU A 9 -20.56 -29.72 -4.27
N GLY A 10 -21.75 -30.22 -4.59
CA GLY A 10 -22.94 -29.39 -4.65
C GLY A 10 -23.58 -29.37 -3.26
N ARG A 11 -23.49 -28.25 -2.55
CA ARG A 11 -24.32 -27.86 -1.40
C ARG A 11 -24.38 -26.32 -1.41
N SER A 12 -25.46 -25.75 -1.93
CA SER A 12 -26.58 -25.22 -1.15
C SER A 12 -26.14 -24.14 -0.17
N LEU A 13 -26.03 -22.91 -0.65
CA LEU A 13 -26.06 -21.72 0.20
C LEU A 13 -27.45 -21.11 0.07
N ASP A 14 -28.26 -21.35 1.10
CA ASP A 14 -29.56 -20.71 1.29
C ASP A 14 -29.38 -19.20 1.43
N LEU A 15 -30.17 -18.44 0.67
CA LEU A 15 -30.29 -16.99 0.84
C LEU A 15 -30.93 -16.66 2.21
N PRO A 16 -30.45 -15.65 2.94
CA PRO A 16 -31.16 -15.14 4.11
C PRO A 16 -32.49 -14.48 3.69
N LYS A 17 -33.59 -15.00 4.25
CA LYS A 17 -34.93 -14.40 4.21
C LYS A 17 -34.91 -13.02 4.88
N ILE A 18 -34.90 -11.96 4.08
CA ILE A 18 -35.17 -10.60 4.55
C ILE A 18 -36.68 -10.46 4.75
N CYS A 19 -37.11 -10.35 6.00
CA CYS A 19 -38.49 -10.07 6.36
C CYS A 19 -38.82 -8.58 6.10
N PRO A 20 -39.98 -8.24 5.52
CA PRO A 20 -40.42 -6.85 5.41
C PRO A 20 -40.93 -6.32 6.76
N PRO A 21 -40.69 -5.04 7.09
CA PRO A 21 -41.25 -4.43 8.29
C PRO A 21 -42.77 -4.28 8.16
N THR A 22 -43.44 -4.83 9.16
CA THR A 22 -44.86 -4.74 9.46
C THR A 22 -45.39 -3.31 9.43
N ALA A 23 -46.52 -3.15 8.72
CA ALA A 23 -47.37 -1.97 8.70
C ALA A 23 -47.85 -1.58 10.10
N PHE A 24 -47.60 -0.33 10.49
CA PHE A 24 -48.28 0.29 11.62
C PHE A 24 -49.62 0.86 11.14
N SER A 25 -50.67 0.09 11.39
CA SER A 25 -52.06 0.55 11.39
C SER A 25 -52.44 0.84 12.84
N SER A 26 -52.82 2.09 13.15
CA SER A 26 -53.66 2.36 14.33
C SER A 26 -54.49 3.65 14.15
N THR A 27 -55.74 3.39 13.78
CA THR A 27 -56.97 3.89 14.45
C THR A 27 -57.14 5.39 14.72
N LEU A 28 -57.94 5.98 13.84
CA LEU A 28 -59.10 6.84 14.15
C LEU A 28 -59.56 6.83 15.63
N LYS A 29 -59.64 8.02 16.23
CA LYS A 29 -60.71 8.37 17.17
C LYS A 29 -61.25 9.76 16.85
N THR A 30 -62.42 9.73 16.24
CA THR A 30 -63.35 10.84 16.06
C THR A 30 -64.13 11.02 17.36
N HIS A 31 -64.15 12.23 17.93
CA HIS A 31 -65.25 12.67 18.79
C HIS A 31 -65.58 14.12 18.45
N ALA A 32 -66.87 14.32 18.17
CA ALA A 32 -67.50 15.56 17.77
C ALA A 32 -68.13 16.29 18.97
N HIS A 33 -68.59 17.53 18.68
CA HIS A 33 -69.49 18.42 19.43
C HIS A 33 -68.88 19.28 20.55
N VAL A 34 -69.21 20.57 20.74
CA VAL A 34 -70.05 21.59 20.05
C VAL A 34 -69.68 22.98 20.64
N PRO A 35 -70.11 24.11 20.04
CA PRO A 35 -69.45 25.40 20.18
C PRO A 35 -69.95 26.23 21.37
N THR A 36 -69.13 27.17 21.83
CA THR A 36 -69.60 28.31 22.61
C THR A 36 -68.84 29.56 22.19
N ARG A 37 -69.57 30.48 21.56
CA ARG A 37 -69.14 31.86 21.33
C ARG A 37 -69.15 32.61 22.66
N GLN A 38 -68.10 33.34 22.96
CA GLN A 38 -68.22 34.74 23.40
C GLN A 38 -66.93 35.52 23.15
N PRO A 39 -67.00 36.77 22.66
CA PRO A 39 -65.84 37.57 22.30
C PRO A 39 -65.53 38.59 23.39
N LEU A 40 -64.31 38.63 23.93
CA LEU A 40 -63.85 39.79 24.69
C LEU A 40 -62.33 40.01 24.53
N LEU A 41 -62.02 41.16 23.95
CA LEU A 41 -60.81 41.96 24.13
C LEU A 41 -59.50 41.35 23.63
N GLN A 42 -59.32 41.59 22.34
CA GLN A 42 -58.08 41.91 21.64
C GLN A 42 -57.09 42.68 22.54
N ARG A 43 -56.28 41.97 23.31
CA ARG A 43 -55.03 42.51 23.85
C ARG A 43 -53.94 42.16 22.86
N GLN A 44 -53.67 43.11 21.97
CA GLN A 44 -52.57 43.09 21.02
C GLN A 44 -51.23 43.09 21.81
N ARG A 45 -50.85 41.93 22.34
CA ARG A 45 -49.47 41.69 22.77
C ARG A 45 -48.66 41.57 21.50
N ARG A 46 -47.92 42.64 21.18
CA ARG A 46 -46.81 42.55 20.23
C ARG A 46 -45.97 41.34 20.64
N PRO A 47 -45.66 40.38 19.75
CA PRO A 47 -44.64 39.40 20.06
C PRO A 47 -43.36 40.19 20.29
N ILE A 48 -42.90 40.21 21.53
CA ILE A 48 -41.54 40.61 21.85
C ILE A 48 -40.69 39.63 21.05
N GLN A 49 -40.02 40.13 20.00
CA GLN A 49 -38.96 39.40 19.34
C GLN A 49 -37.85 39.23 20.38
N THR A 50 -37.95 38.20 21.20
CA THR A 50 -36.78 37.60 21.81
C THR A 50 -35.96 37.07 20.64
N ARG A 51 -34.96 37.86 20.20
CA ARG A 51 -33.83 37.37 19.43
C ARG A 51 -33.17 36.30 20.29
N CYS A 52 -33.64 35.07 20.17
CA CYS A 52 -32.83 33.93 20.49
C CYS A 52 -31.69 33.97 19.49
N TYR A 53 -30.52 34.41 19.94
CA TYR A 53 -29.28 34.12 19.26
C TYR A 53 -29.17 32.59 19.26
N ASN A 54 -29.66 31.95 18.21
CA ASN A 54 -29.34 30.57 17.94
C ASN A 54 -27.83 30.53 17.76
N SER A 55 -27.12 30.08 18.79
CA SER A 55 -25.72 29.66 18.78
C SER A 55 -25.55 28.38 17.93
N ALA A 56 -26.33 28.24 16.86
CA ALA A 56 -26.12 27.18 15.90
C ALA A 56 -24.85 27.56 15.14
N PRO A 57 -23.82 26.69 15.10
CA PRO A 57 -22.63 26.95 14.32
C PRO A 57 -23.05 27.23 12.86
N PRO A 58 -22.38 28.18 12.18
CA PRO A 58 -22.70 28.50 10.80
C PRO A 58 -22.64 27.20 9.97
N PRO A 59 -23.67 26.92 9.15
CA PRO A 59 -23.66 25.72 8.33
C PRO A 59 -22.43 25.74 7.42
N PRO A 60 -21.79 24.59 7.16
CA PRO A 60 -20.61 24.52 6.32
C PRO A 60 -20.89 25.12 4.94
N PRO A 61 -19.91 25.83 4.34
CA PRO A 61 -20.10 26.45 3.03
C PRO A 61 -20.46 25.39 1.99
N SER A 62 -21.61 25.58 1.36
CA SER A 62 -22.12 24.61 0.38
C SER A 62 -21.41 24.72 -0.96
N LEU A 63 -21.00 23.58 -1.50
CA LEU A 63 -20.29 23.45 -2.77
C LEU A 63 -21.11 23.89 -4.02
N LEU A 64 -22.43 24.05 -3.91
CA LEU A 64 -23.33 24.36 -5.03
C LEU A 64 -23.66 25.87 -5.19
N GLY A 65 -23.03 26.73 -4.42
CA GLY A 65 -23.25 28.18 -4.48
C GLY A 65 -24.53 28.65 -3.75
N PRO A 66 -24.58 29.92 -3.31
CA PRO A 66 -25.62 30.42 -2.39
C PRO A 66 -27.02 30.51 -3.01
N GLN A 67 -27.13 30.54 -4.35
CA GLN A 67 -28.41 30.74 -5.04
C GLN A 67 -29.21 29.44 -5.21
N THR A 68 -28.55 28.32 -5.51
CA THR A 68 -29.20 27.00 -5.71
C THR A 68 -29.72 26.44 -4.39
N ASN A 69 -28.99 26.64 -3.29
CA ASN A 69 -29.39 26.23 -1.96
C ASN A 69 -30.69 26.88 -1.47
N ARG A 70 -30.91 28.16 -1.80
CA ARG A 70 -32.16 28.86 -1.44
C ARG A 70 -33.39 28.30 -2.15
N ILE A 71 -33.19 27.71 -3.34
CA ILE A 71 -34.26 27.16 -4.17
C ILE A 71 -34.60 25.73 -3.76
N LEU A 72 -33.58 24.93 -3.39
CA LEU A 72 -33.75 23.51 -3.10
C LEU A 72 -34.09 23.23 -1.63
N TYR A 73 -33.60 24.05 -0.70
CA TYR A 73 -33.70 23.81 0.74
C TYR A 73 -34.45 24.93 1.47
N ARG A 74 -35.09 24.57 2.59
CA ARG A 74 -35.64 25.52 3.58
C ARG A 74 -34.50 26.06 4.45
N PRO A 75 -34.68 27.22 5.12
CA PRO A 75 -33.71 27.69 6.12
C PRO A 75 -33.44 26.67 7.24
N ASP A 76 -34.38 25.75 7.49
CA ASP A 76 -34.24 24.64 8.45
C ASP A 76 -33.43 23.44 7.91
N GLY A 77 -32.87 23.54 6.70
CA GLY A 77 -32.04 22.50 6.07
C GLY A 77 -32.81 21.37 5.37
N THR A 78 -34.13 21.28 5.54
CA THR A 78 -34.96 20.25 4.87
C THR A 78 -35.25 20.61 3.40
N PRO A 79 -35.33 19.63 2.48
CA PRO A 79 -35.70 19.90 1.09
C PRO A 79 -37.09 20.50 0.99
N ARG A 80 -37.28 21.50 0.12
CA ARG A 80 -38.56 22.23 -0.01
C ARG A 80 -39.69 21.37 -0.57
N SER A 81 -39.38 20.34 -1.36
CA SER A 81 -40.35 19.42 -1.96
C SER A 81 -39.96 17.96 -1.73
N LYS A 82 -40.96 17.06 -1.71
CA LYS A 82 -40.74 15.61 -1.58
C LYS A 82 -39.93 15.05 -2.75
N LEU A 83 -40.17 15.55 -3.97
CA LEU A 83 -39.43 15.15 -5.16
C LEU A 83 -37.96 15.61 -5.11
N THR A 84 -37.72 16.83 -4.64
CA THR A 84 -36.36 17.35 -4.45
C THR A 84 -35.61 16.52 -3.40
N GLY A 85 -36.25 16.20 -2.28
CA GLY A 85 -35.67 15.32 -1.25
C GLY A 85 -35.37 13.92 -1.78
N LEU A 86 -36.29 13.34 -2.58
CA LEU A 86 -36.07 12.05 -3.22
C LEU A 86 -34.91 12.09 -4.21
N ALA A 87 -34.80 13.14 -5.03
CA ALA A 87 -33.70 13.30 -5.99
C ALA A 87 -32.35 13.42 -5.27
N ILE A 88 -32.27 14.20 -4.19
CA ILE A 88 -31.05 14.33 -3.39
C ILE A 88 -30.69 12.98 -2.74
N ALA A 89 -31.67 12.29 -2.15
CA ALA A 89 -31.46 10.99 -1.54
C ALA A 89 -31.05 9.93 -2.59
N SER A 90 -31.64 9.93 -3.78
CA SER A 90 -31.26 9.02 -4.86
C SER A 90 -29.84 9.30 -5.37
N ILE A 91 -29.44 10.56 -5.45
CA ILE A 91 -28.06 10.92 -5.83
C ILE A 91 -27.09 10.46 -4.74
N ALA A 92 -27.38 10.75 -3.47
CA ALA A 92 -26.52 10.36 -2.36
C ALA A 92 -26.35 8.83 -2.24
N THR A 93 -27.45 8.09 -2.38
CA THR A 93 -27.42 6.61 -2.37
C THR A 93 -26.69 6.05 -3.59
N LEU A 94 -26.89 6.61 -4.78
CA LEU A 94 -26.12 6.21 -5.97
C LEU A 94 -24.62 6.49 -5.81
N SER A 95 -24.25 7.65 -5.26
CA SER A 95 -22.86 8.00 -4.97
C SER A 95 -22.24 7.04 -3.96
N PHE A 96 -22.96 6.67 -2.90
CA PHE A 96 -22.51 5.68 -1.92
C PHE A 96 -22.31 4.31 -2.57
N LEU A 97 -23.29 3.83 -3.35
CA LEU A 97 -23.19 2.55 -4.06
C LEU A 97 -22.04 2.53 -5.07
N LEU A 98 -21.79 3.65 -5.76
CA LEU A 98 -20.65 3.77 -6.68
C LEU A 98 -19.32 3.69 -5.92
N TYR A 99 -19.22 4.34 -4.76
CA TYR A 99 -18.01 4.26 -3.92
C TYR A 99 -17.76 2.82 -3.43
N GLU A 100 -18.79 2.15 -2.92
CA GLU A 100 -18.69 0.74 -2.51
C GLU A 100 -18.34 -0.17 -3.71
N ALA A 101 -18.91 0.07 -4.89
CA ALA A 101 -18.57 -0.68 -6.08
C ALA A 101 -17.10 -0.49 -6.50
N LEU A 102 -16.56 0.72 -6.37
CA LEU A 102 -15.13 0.97 -6.60
C LEU A 102 -14.26 0.23 -5.58
N ALA A 103 -14.62 0.25 -4.30
CA ALA A 103 -13.90 -0.50 -3.28
C ALA A 103 -13.90 -2.02 -3.55
N VAL A 104 -15.02 -2.56 -4.01
CA VAL A 104 -15.11 -3.98 -4.41
C VAL A 104 -14.28 -4.28 -5.66
N ILE A 105 -14.22 -3.36 -6.63
CA ILE A 105 -13.36 -3.53 -7.82
C ILE A 105 -11.89 -3.54 -7.40
N ASP A 106 -11.47 -2.61 -6.54
CA ASP A 106 -10.09 -2.55 -6.05
C ASP A 106 -9.71 -3.84 -5.29
N GLU A 107 -10.60 -4.36 -4.45
CA GLU A 107 -10.40 -5.63 -3.74
C GLU A 107 -10.31 -6.83 -4.70
N LEU A 108 -11.14 -6.84 -5.75
CA LEU A 108 -11.10 -7.88 -6.78
C LEU A 108 -9.81 -7.82 -7.61
N ASP A 109 -9.37 -6.62 -8.00
CA ASP A 109 -8.11 -6.43 -8.72
C ASP A 109 -6.92 -6.87 -7.87
N HIS A 110 -6.92 -6.55 -6.57
CA HIS A 110 -5.92 -7.02 -5.63
C HIS A 110 -5.92 -8.55 -5.49
N GLY A 111 -7.09 -9.17 -5.33
CA GLY A 111 -7.23 -10.62 -5.26
C GLY A 111 -6.78 -11.32 -6.55
N VAL A 112 -7.08 -10.77 -7.72
CA VAL A 112 -6.62 -11.28 -9.02
C VAL A 112 -5.10 -11.17 -9.15
N HIS A 113 -4.51 -10.06 -8.68
CA HIS A 113 -3.07 -9.88 -8.66
C HIS A 113 -2.39 -10.94 -7.76
N LEU A 114 -2.87 -11.13 -6.54
CA LEU A 114 -2.35 -12.14 -5.61
C LEU A 114 -2.44 -13.56 -6.18
N LEU A 115 -3.59 -13.93 -6.76
CA LEU A 115 -3.75 -15.25 -7.36
C LEU A 115 -2.81 -15.45 -8.56
N THR A 116 -2.64 -14.41 -9.38
CA THR A 116 -1.71 -14.44 -10.51
C THR A 116 -0.28 -14.60 -10.02
N ALA A 117 0.12 -13.87 -8.97
CA ALA A 117 1.44 -14.00 -8.35
C ALA A 117 1.66 -15.41 -7.81
N LEU A 118 0.69 -15.96 -7.07
CA LEU A 118 0.74 -17.33 -6.55
C LEU A 118 0.96 -18.36 -7.66
N LEU A 119 0.21 -18.27 -8.76
CA LEU A 119 0.36 -19.20 -9.90
C LEU A 119 1.76 -19.11 -10.52
N HIS A 120 2.32 -17.91 -10.66
CA HIS A 120 3.68 -17.73 -11.20
C HIS A 120 4.73 -18.27 -10.25
N VAL A 121 4.59 -18.01 -8.95
CA VAL A 121 5.47 -18.51 -7.90
C VAL A 121 5.43 -20.03 -7.83
N GLN A 122 4.24 -20.64 -7.82
CA GLN A 122 4.06 -22.09 -7.88
C GLN A 122 4.75 -22.71 -9.10
N HIS A 123 4.60 -22.08 -10.26
CA HIS A 123 5.20 -22.56 -11.50
C HIS A 123 6.72 -22.43 -11.50
N ALA A 124 7.27 -21.35 -10.93
CA ALA A 124 8.70 -21.15 -10.76
C ALA A 124 9.27 -22.17 -9.77
N ASP A 125 8.65 -22.35 -8.61
CA ASP A 125 9.03 -23.32 -7.58
C ASP A 125 9.02 -24.75 -8.14
N TYR A 126 7.91 -25.18 -8.71
CA TYR A 126 7.78 -26.52 -9.30
C TYR A 126 8.84 -26.82 -10.36
N ARG A 127 9.22 -25.82 -11.17
CA ARG A 127 10.21 -26.00 -12.25
C ARG A 127 11.64 -25.97 -11.78
N LEU A 128 11.97 -25.12 -10.81
CA LEU A 128 13.35 -24.79 -10.48
C LEU A 128 13.79 -25.41 -9.15
N PHE A 129 12.93 -25.49 -8.15
CA PHE A 129 13.31 -25.89 -6.79
C PHE A 129 13.96 -27.27 -6.74
N ALA A 130 13.36 -28.28 -7.37
CA ALA A 130 13.87 -29.65 -7.37
C ALA A 130 15.26 -29.82 -8.03
N GLY A 131 15.68 -28.88 -8.87
CA GLY A 131 16.98 -28.87 -9.53
C GLY A 131 17.95 -27.80 -8.99
N THR A 132 17.53 -27.02 -8.00
CA THR A 132 18.32 -25.93 -7.42
C THR A 132 19.10 -26.44 -6.21
N ASP A 133 20.42 -26.34 -6.26
CA ASP A 133 21.23 -26.51 -5.05
C ASP A 133 21.20 -25.20 -4.25
N LEU A 134 20.58 -25.23 -3.06
CA LEU A 134 20.49 -24.08 -2.16
C LEU A 134 21.85 -23.69 -1.54
N ALA A 135 22.88 -24.51 -1.72
CA ALA A 135 24.25 -24.18 -1.35
C ALA A 135 24.97 -23.38 -2.45
N ASP A 136 24.55 -23.50 -3.72
CA ASP A 136 25.17 -22.80 -4.84
C ASP A 136 24.53 -21.40 -5.02
N PRO A 137 25.29 -20.31 -4.81
CA PRO A 137 24.77 -18.95 -4.90
C PRO A 137 24.17 -18.60 -6.28
N VAL A 138 24.70 -19.17 -7.36
CA VAL A 138 24.21 -18.85 -8.72
C VAL A 138 22.84 -19.48 -8.97
N HIS A 139 22.67 -20.74 -8.57
CA HIS A 139 21.39 -21.44 -8.68
C HIS A 139 20.34 -20.83 -7.72
N LEU A 140 20.77 -20.47 -6.51
CA LEU A 140 19.92 -19.84 -5.52
C LEU A 140 19.40 -18.47 -5.98
N LEU A 141 20.27 -17.60 -6.50
CA LEU A 141 19.87 -16.30 -7.04
C LEU A 141 18.90 -16.44 -8.21
N ARG A 142 19.12 -17.44 -9.07
CA ARG A 142 18.23 -17.73 -10.21
C ARG A 142 16.84 -18.14 -9.74
N LEU A 143 16.73 -19.00 -8.73
CA LEU A 143 15.45 -19.38 -8.14
C LEU A 143 14.76 -18.16 -7.52
N TYR A 144 15.47 -17.41 -6.68
CA TYR A 144 14.92 -16.21 -6.04
C TYR A 144 14.38 -15.20 -7.04
N ARG A 145 15.16 -14.88 -8.10
CA ARG A 145 14.72 -13.96 -9.16
C ARG A 145 13.46 -14.45 -9.88
N ALA A 146 13.33 -15.77 -10.09
CA ALA A 146 12.14 -16.34 -10.70
C ALA A 146 10.90 -16.25 -9.79
N LEU A 147 11.09 -16.40 -8.47
CA LEU A 147 10.02 -16.24 -7.47
C LEU A 147 9.60 -14.76 -7.33
N GLN A 148 10.54 -13.82 -7.42
CA GLN A 148 10.27 -12.40 -7.24
C GLN A 148 9.70 -11.71 -8.49
N ALA A 149 9.93 -12.25 -9.69
CA ALA A 149 9.49 -11.67 -10.96
C ALA A 149 8.01 -11.23 -11.00
N PRO A 150 7.03 -12.00 -10.49
CA PRO A 150 5.64 -11.57 -10.46
C PRO A 150 5.32 -10.52 -9.38
N VAL A 151 6.16 -10.39 -8.35
CA VAL A 151 5.94 -9.48 -7.21
C VAL A 151 6.58 -8.12 -7.49
N ASN A 152 7.88 -8.12 -7.82
CA ASN A 152 8.67 -6.90 -8.02
C ASN A 152 9.51 -6.99 -9.30
N PRO A 153 8.93 -6.73 -10.48
CA PRO A 153 9.64 -6.81 -11.77
C PRO A 153 10.74 -5.75 -11.96
N ALA A 154 10.75 -4.70 -11.13
CA ALA A 154 11.68 -3.58 -11.25
C ALA A 154 13.05 -3.81 -10.58
N LEU A 155 13.27 -4.95 -9.93
CA LEU A 155 14.48 -5.23 -9.13
C LEU A 155 15.70 -5.68 -9.95
N GLU A 156 15.69 -5.46 -11.25
CA GLU A 156 16.68 -6.09 -12.13
C GLU A 156 18.12 -5.60 -11.86
N ASP A 157 18.26 -4.32 -11.53
CA ASP A 157 19.54 -3.72 -11.13
C ASP A 157 20.04 -4.27 -9.78
N VAL A 158 19.12 -4.62 -8.87
CA VAL A 158 19.43 -5.17 -7.55
C VAL A 158 20.06 -6.55 -7.69
N TYR A 159 19.55 -7.40 -8.57
CA TYR A 159 20.14 -8.72 -8.79
C TYR A 159 21.55 -8.64 -9.39
N GLY A 160 21.84 -7.63 -10.21
CA GLY A 160 23.18 -7.39 -10.72
C GLY A 160 24.19 -7.08 -9.60
N GLU A 161 23.78 -6.30 -8.59
CA GLU A 161 24.62 -6.02 -7.42
C GLU A 161 24.75 -7.23 -6.49
N VAL A 162 23.67 -8.00 -6.31
CA VAL A 162 23.69 -9.24 -5.53
C VAL A 162 24.61 -10.28 -6.17
N ASP A 163 24.59 -10.45 -7.49
CA ASP A 163 25.49 -11.35 -8.22
C ASP A 163 26.96 -10.95 -8.03
N LYS A 164 27.26 -9.65 -8.10
CA LYS A 164 28.62 -9.15 -7.80
C LYS A 164 29.05 -9.45 -6.37
N ILE A 165 28.15 -9.38 -5.39
CA ILE A 165 28.47 -9.70 -3.98
C ILE A 165 28.75 -11.18 -3.81
N LEU A 166 27.91 -12.04 -4.38
CA LEU A 166 28.04 -13.49 -4.27
C LEU A 166 29.30 -14.01 -4.99
N THR A 167 29.76 -13.31 -6.04
CA THR A 167 30.97 -13.65 -6.79
C THR A 167 32.24 -12.97 -6.26
N ALA A 168 32.12 -11.79 -5.64
CA ALA A 168 33.22 -11.15 -4.93
C ALA A 168 33.55 -11.97 -3.67
N ARG A 169 34.83 -12.24 -3.42
CA ARG A 169 35.31 -13.02 -2.25
C ARG A 169 35.12 -12.33 -0.89
N ASN A 170 34.11 -11.48 -0.74
CA ASN A 170 33.68 -10.93 0.54
C ASN A 170 32.81 -11.96 1.27
N GLU A 171 33.47 -12.94 1.90
CA GLU A 171 32.82 -14.11 2.52
C GLU A 171 31.66 -13.72 3.45
N LYS A 172 31.84 -12.69 4.30
CA LYS A 172 30.79 -12.30 5.26
C LYS A 172 29.53 -11.73 4.62
N VAL A 173 29.66 -10.79 3.70
CA VAL A 173 28.49 -10.14 3.07
C VAL A 173 27.82 -11.11 2.09
N GLY A 174 28.61 -11.93 1.39
CA GLY A 174 28.10 -13.00 0.55
C GLY A 174 27.31 -14.05 1.35
N GLU A 175 27.78 -14.42 2.54
CA GLU A 175 27.06 -15.32 3.45
C GLU A 175 25.74 -14.70 3.95
N GLU A 176 25.73 -13.42 4.35
CA GLU A 176 24.51 -12.72 4.76
C GLU A 176 23.46 -12.74 3.63
N VAL A 177 23.85 -12.33 2.43
CA VAL A 177 22.99 -12.34 1.24
C VAL A 177 22.50 -13.76 0.91
N GLY A 178 23.42 -14.73 0.89
CA GLY A 178 23.08 -16.12 0.62
C GLY A 178 22.11 -16.71 1.64
N THR A 179 22.18 -16.27 2.90
CA THR A 179 21.26 -16.71 3.96
C THR A 179 19.84 -16.18 3.71
N VAL A 180 19.70 -14.88 3.43
CA VAL A 180 18.40 -14.26 3.11
C VAL A 180 17.76 -14.93 1.89
N LEU A 181 18.52 -15.12 0.81
CA LEU A 181 18.01 -15.76 -0.40
C LEU A 181 17.56 -17.21 -0.13
N ARG A 182 18.34 -17.96 0.67
CA ARG A 182 18.04 -19.36 1.00
C ARG A 182 16.79 -19.48 1.86
N GLU A 183 16.69 -18.65 2.89
CA GLU A 183 15.55 -18.63 3.80
C GLU A 183 14.27 -18.24 3.06
N ALA A 184 14.33 -17.23 2.19
CA ALA A 184 13.19 -16.82 1.37
C ALA A 184 12.74 -17.94 0.43
N CYS A 185 13.65 -18.49 -0.39
CA CYS A 185 13.32 -19.57 -1.33
C CYS A 185 12.75 -20.79 -0.62
N LYS A 186 13.35 -21.19 0.51
CA LYS A 186 12.91 -22.35 1.28
C LYS A 186 11.54 -22.12 1.91
N SER A 187 11.32 -20.95 2.51
CA SER A 187 10.05 -20.64 3.17
C SER A 187 8.89 -20.56 2.17
N VAL A 188 9.13 -20.01 0.97
CA VAL A 188 8.13 -20.06 -0.12
C VAL A 188 7.79 -21.50 -0.49
N HIS A 189 8.81 -22.34 -0.67
CA HIS A 189 8.58 -23.77 -0.96
C HIS A 189 7.79 -24.45 0.16
N ASP A 190 8.15 -24.20 1.42
CA ASP A 190 7.48 -24.78 2.59
C ASP A 190 5.99 -24.35 2.63
N ILE A 191 5.67 -23.08 2.37
CA ILE A 191 4.27 -22.58 2.29
C ILE A 191 3.51 -23.26 1.15
N LEU A 192 4.14 -23.45 -0.01
CA LEU A 192 3.50 -24.07 -1.17
C LEU A 192 3.28 -25.58 -1.00
N TYR A 193 4.14 -26.25 -0.22
CA TYR A 193 4.13 -27.70 -0.07
C TYR A 193 3.43 -28.17 1.20
N ASP A 194 3.17 -27.30 2.18
CA ASP A 194 2.44 -27.68 3.40
C ASP A 194 0.94 -27.87 3.11
N PRO A 195 0.42 -29.11 3.14
CA PRO A 195 -0.97 -29.39 2.85
C PRO A 195 -1.93 -29.08 4.01
N LEU A 196 -1.41 -28.60 5.16
CA LEU A 196 -2.17 -28.49 6.41
C LEU A 196 -2.42 -27.06 6.89
N GLU A 197 -1.63 -26.07 6.45
CA GLU A 197 -1.64 -24.76 7.12
C GLU A 197 -2.68 -23.77 6.61
N GLU A 198 -3.15 -23.85 5.35
CA GLU A 198 -4.00 -22.80 4.79
C GLU A 198 -5.24 -23.29 4.04
N VAL A 199 -6.40 -23.02 4.64
CA VAL A 199 -7.73 -23.30 4.08
C VAL A 199 -8.09 -22.32 2.94
N HIS A 200 -7.27 -21.29 2.68
CA HIS A 200 -7.53 -20.25 1.69
C HIS A 200 -6.29 -19.91 0.84
N GLU A 201 -6.35 -20.17 -0.47
CA GLU A 201 -5.28 -19.89 -1.45
C GLU A 201 -4.85 -18.42 -1.47
N LEU A 202 -5.78 -17.48 -1.23
CA LEU A 202 -5.49 -16.05 -1.16
C LEU A 202 -4.63 -15.68 0.06
N ALA A 203 -4.82 -16.35 1.20
CA ALA A 203 -3.99 -16.12 2.37
C ALA A 203 -2.55 -16.58 2.12
N ALA A 204 -2.38 -17.72 1.43
CA ALA A 204 -1.06 -18.24 1.10
C ALA A 204 -0.36 -17.32 0.10
N ALA A 205 -1.10 -16.82 -0.89
CA ALA A 205 -0.61 -15.82 -1.84
C ALA A 205 -0.11 -14.55 -1.13
N ALA A 206 -0.92 -14.00 -0.21
CA ALA A 206 -0.54 -12.82 0.56
C ALA A 206 0.72 -13.06 1.40
N LYS A 207 0.80 -14.19 2.12
CA LYS A 207 1.99 -14.54 2.90
C LYS A 207 3.25 -14.69 2.05
N ILE A 208 3.14 -15.32 0.88
CA ILE A 208 4.28 -15.46 -0.05
C ILE A 208 4.74 -14.09 -0.54
N VAL A 209 3.81 -13.21 -0.92
CA VAL A 209 4.14 -11.84 -1.34
C VAL A 209 4.81 -11.07 -0.21
N ASP A 210 4.24 -11.09 1.00
CA ASP A 210 4.80 -10.41 2.18
C ASP A 210 6.22 -10.92 2.50
N LEU A 211 6.44 -12.23 2.41
CA LEU A 211 7.74 -12.84 2.67
C LEU A 211 8.78 -12.42 1.63
N LEU A 212 8.41 -12.42 0.36
CA LEU A 212 9.25 -11.99 -0.77
C LEU A 212 9.56 -10.49 -0.71
N ASP A 213 8.62 -9.67 -0.23
CA ASP A 213 8.84 -8.23 0.00
C ASP A 213 9.78 -7.99 1.18
N GLN A 214 9.63 -8.74 2.27
CA GLN A 214 10.52 -8.67 3.43
C GLN A 214 11.95 -9.06 3.06
N SER A 215 12.15 -10.18 2.36
CA SER A 215 13.48 -10.60 1.91
C SER A 215 14.11 -9.59 0.95
N CYS A 216 13.30 -8.94 0.10
CA CYS A 216 13.78 -7.86 -0.74
C CYS A 216 14.25 -6.64 0.07
N ALA A 217 13.49 -6.25 1.10
CA ALA A 217 13.86 -5.14 1.97
C ALA A 217 15.18 -5.42 2.72
N GLU A 218 15.36 -6.64 3.23
CA GLU A 218 16.60 -7.08 3.87
C GLU A 218 17.80 -7.04 2.92
N LEU A 219 17.62 -7.51 1.68
CA LEU A 219 18.67 -7.43 0.66
C LEU A 219 19.07 -5.97 0.38
N LEU A 220 18.10 -5.07 0.23
CA LEU A 220 18.37 -3.65 0.01
C LEU A 220 19.10 -3.01 1.19
N GLU A 221 18.78 -3.40 2.43
CA GLU A 221 19.50 -2.94 3.61
C GLU A 221 20.95 -3.41 3.61
N ILE A 222 21.22 -4.67 3.26
CA ILE A 222 22.59 -5.19 3.13
C ILE A 222 23.37 -4.40 2.07
N LEU A 223 22.77 -4.15 0.90
CA LEU A 223 23.39 -3.38 -0.18
C LEU A 223 23.69 -1.94 0.25
N ARG A 224 22.76 -1.31 0.98
CA ARG A 224 22.94 0.04 1.51
C ARG A 224 24.08 0.11 2.52
N ARG A 225 24.11 -0.79 3.51
CA ARG A 225 25.19 -0.85 4.52
C ARG A 225 26.55 -1.01 3.86
N ARG A 226 26.63 -1.82 2.79
CA ARG A 226 27.86 -1.99 2.01
C ARG A 226 28.27 -0.70 1.30
N ALA A 227 27.33 -0.03 0.63
CA ALA A 227 27.63 1.21 -0.09
C ALA A 227 28.12 2.33 0.85
N GLU A 228 27.53 2.44 2.04
CA GLU A 228 27.95 3.38 3.08
C GLU A 228 29.39 3.06 3.57
N ALA A 229 29.70 1.78 3.82
CA ALA A 229 31.04 1.35 4.22
C ALA A 229 32.11 1.58 3.14
N GLU A 230 31.78 1.37 1.86
CA GLU A 230 32.67 1.64 0.74
C GLU A 230 32.93 3.14 0.56
N ALA A 231 31.93 4.00 0.79
CA ALA A 231 32.08 5.44 0.75
C ALA A 231 33.01 5.96 1.86
N GLU A 232 32.83 5.49 3.10
CA GLU A 232 33.71 5.85 4.23
C GLU A 232 35.16 5.39 4.02
N ALA A 233 35.36 4.19 3.46
CA ALA A 233 36.69 3.69 3.11
C ALA A 233 37.37 4.52 2.01
N GLY A 234 36.60 4.97 1.01
CA GLY A 234 37.08 5.87 -0.04
C GLY A 234 37.49 7.25 0.48
N GLU A 235 36.71 7.81 1.40
CA GLU A 235 37.03 9.09 2.05
C GLU A 235 38.30 8.98 2.92
N ALA A 236 38.44 7.91 3.70
CA ALA A 236 39.62 7.64 4.50
C ALA A 236 40.90 7.44 3.66
N ALA A 237 40.78 6.82 2.48
CA ALA A 237 41.88 6.66 1.53
C ALA A 237 42.30 8.01 0.89
N GLY A 238 41.34 8.83 0.48
CA GLY A 238 41.61 10.16 -0.09
C GLY A 238 42.26 11.14 0.91
N VAL A 239 41.96 11.02 2.21
CA VAL A 239 42.61 11.81 3.27
C VAL A 239 44.06 11.35 3.53
N ARG A 240 44.39 10.07 3.32
CA ARG A 240 45.78 9.57 3.48
C ARG A 240 46.70 10.02 2.35
N ASP A 241 46.23 10.04 1.11
CA ASP A 241 47.05 10.46 -0.03
C ASP A 241 47.35 11.97 -0.02
N SER A 242 46.45 12.78 0.55
CA SER A 242 46.67 14.22 0.72
C SER A 242 47.59 14.58 1.90
N ALA A 243 47.76 13.68 2.88
CA ALA A 243 48.69 13.85 3.99
C ALA A 243 50.16 13.56 3.61
N TRP A 244 50.41 12.67 2.64
CA TRP A 244 51.77 12.34 2.17
C TRP A 244 52.37 13.37 1.22
N VAL A 245 51.55 14.18 0.54
CA VAL A 245 52.03 15.21 -0.41
C VAL A 245 52.56 16.48 0.28
N LYS A 246 52.31 16.67 1.59
CA LYS A 246 52.74 17.87 2.32
C LYS A 246 54.11 17.79 3.00
N ASP A 247 54.76 16.62 3.06
CA ASP A 247 55.96 16.43 3.90
C ASP A 247 57.29 16.27 3.12
N THR A 248 57.29 16.48 1.79
CA THR A 248 58.52 16.40 0.96
C THR A 248 58.99 17.76 0.42
N GLY A 249 58.41 18.86 0.90
CA GLY A 249 58.59 20.20 0.35
C GLY A 249 59.49 21.15 1.13
N GLU A 250 60.43 20.69 1.97
CA GLU A 250 61.26 21.64 2.73
C GLU A 250 62.69 21.14 3.01
N SER A 251 63.46 20.88 1.94
CA SER A 251 64.92 20.81 2.08
C SER A 251 65.68 20.96 0.75
N ARG A 252 65.79 22.19 0.25
CA ARG A 252 66.94 22.60 -0.58
C ARG A 252 67.07 24.13 -0.64
N ARG A 253 67.71 24.69 0.38
CA ARG A 253 68.40 25.98 0.31
C ARG A 253 69.90 25.74 0.16
N ARG A 254 70.56 26.70 -0.52
CA ARG A 254 72.02 26.94 -0.67
C ARG A 254 72.68 26.06 -1.74
N THR A 255 73.60 26.50 -2.59
CA THR A 255 74.43 27.71 -2.86
C THR A 255 75.13 27.34 -4.19
N SER A 256 75.52 28.18 -5.15
CA SER A 256 76.45 29.30 -5.19
C SER A 256 76.70 29.61 -6.69
N ALA A 257 77.20 30.82 -6.98
CA ALA A 257 78.14 31.22 -8.05
C ALA A 257 78.41 30.21 -9.18
N GLY A 258 78.33 30.56 -10.46
CA GLY A 258 79.06 31.65 -11.09
C GLY A 258 80.02 31.05 -12.14
N GLU A 259 80.30 31.84 -13.17
CA GLU A 259 81.35 31.70 -14.18
C GLU A 259 81.07 30.89 -15.47
N GLU A 260 81.22 31.65 -16.55
CA GLU A 260 81.51 31.28 -17.93
C GLU A 260 82.75 30.35 -18.03
N TYR A 261 82.83 29.52 -19.06
CA TYR A 261 83.81 29.65 -20.14
C TYR A 261 83.67 28.51 -21.17
N GLU A 262 83.86 28.95 -22.40
CA GLU A 262 84.15 28.25 -23.65
C GLU A 262 85.39 27.33 -23.55
N VAL A 263 85.47 26.28 -24.40
CA VAL A 263 86.63 25.86 -25.23
C VAL A 263 86.55 24.36 -25.59
N VAL A 264 86.29 24.15 -26.88
CA VAL A 264 86.97 23.28 -27.87
C VAL A 264 87.25 21.80 -27.57
N GLY A 265 86.72 20.98 -28.48
CA GLY A 265 87.26 19.70 -28.95
C GLY A 265 86.60 19.34 -30.27
#